data_AF-A0A8H4J2J9-F1
#
_entry.id   AF-A0A8H4J2J9-F1
#
_cell.length_a   1.000
_cell.length_b   1.000
_cell.length_c   1.000
_cell.angle_alpha   90.00
_cell.angle_beta   90.00
_cell.angle_gamma   90.00
#
_symmetry.space_group_name_H-M   'P 1'
#
loop_
_entity.id
_entity.type
_entity.pdbx_description
1 polymer ?
#
loop_
_entity_poly.entity_id
_entity_poly.type
_entity_poly.pdbx_seq_one_letter_code
_entity_poly.pdbx_strand_id
1 'polypeptide(L)'
;MVYGPLVRIAPNSLSLSDPTEIETVYGVSSRFYKSRFFDSIEFEDEGIVPDPFTMKDKAMHNRMKRGAANAYPLNALVKLEPLVEKVVDRLMGILEEACARPGGRCDLGRYLHHFAMDAVLAITFGDDLRFMENGDDASMPKSMHDYMVYFAVVGQVPRMHKALAGNKILAKLVNSDSAFVERVMAISTAKMAENLRDLAENSHAPCTFLRRLLLNQQQNPKSLTEREVSAHTFGNITAGGDTTAIALRSIIIHLLNHPRAYIRLCREIRE
;
A
#
# COMPACT_ATOMS: atom_id res chain seq x y z
N MET A 1 -11.92 20.05 25.76
CA MET A 1 -12.54 18.78 25.30
C MET A 1 -13.59 18.36 26.32
N VAL A 2 -14.82 18.07 25.89
CA VAL A 2 -15.98 17.82 26.78
C VAL A 2 -15.83 16.54 27.62
N TYR A 3 -15.06 15.55 27.15
CA TYR A 3 -15.01 14.20 27.73
C TYR A 3 -13.61 13.77 28.24
N GLY A 4 -12.60 14.63 28.18
CA GLY A 4 -11.20 14.28 28.48
C GLY A 4 -10.50 13.49 27.35
N PRO A 5 -9.24 13.07 27.57
CA PRO A 5 -8.39 12.44 26.55
C PRO A 5 -8.61 10.94 26.37
N LEU A 6 -9.46 10.32 27.20
CA LEU A 6 -9.81 8.90 27.12
C LEU A 6 -11.34 8.75 27.14
N VAL A 7 -11.90 8.21 26.05
CA VAL A 7 -13.35 8.07 25.87
C VAL A 7 -13.69 6.64 25.45
N ARG A 8 -14.63 5.99 26.14
CA ARG A 8 -15.16 4.69 25.72
C ARG A 8 -16.19 4.88 24.61
N ILE A 9 -15.93 4.33 23.42
CA ILE A 9 -16.78 4.45 22.23
C ILE A 9 -17.57 3.18 21.90
N ALA A 10 -17.20 2.04 22.48
CA ALA A 10 -17.93 0.77 22.38
C ALA A 10 -17.61 -0.11 23.62
N PRO A 11 -18.30 -1.24 23.85
CA PRO A 11 -18.08 -2.08 25.03
C PRO A 11 -16.61 -2.48 25.27
N ASN A 12 -15.85 -2.67 24.19
CA ASN A 12 -14.43 -3.08 24.24
C ASN A 12 -13.51 -2.11 23.47
N SER A 13 -13.91 -0.85 23.28
CA SER A 13 -13.15 0.13 22.48
C SER A 13 -13.02 1.46 23.21
N LEU A 14 -11.78 1.91 23.34
CA LEU A 14 -11.41 3.20 23.90
C LEU A 14 -10.78 4.05 22.80
N SER A 15 -11.21 5.31 22.71
CA SER A 15 -10.57 6.35 21.93
C SER A 15 -9.64 7.13 22.87
N LEU A 16 -8.37 7.22 22.50
CA LEU A 16 -7.31 7.86 23.28
C LEU A 16 -6.69 8.98 22.46
N SER A 17 -6.56 10.17 23.06
CA SER A 17 -5.92 11.34 22.45
C SER A 17 -4.80 11.94 23.30
N ASP A 18 -4.39 11.25 24.38
CA ASP A 18 -3.28 11.69 25.23
C ASP A 18 -1.92 11.33 24.59
N PRO A 19 -1.08 12.31 24.20
CA PRO A 19 0.24 12.02 23.65
C PRO A 19 1.19 11.34 24.66
N THR A 20 0.96 11.46 25.98
CA THR A 20 1.82 10.81 26.98
C THR A 20 1.71 9.29 26.94
N GLU A 21 0.64 8.75 26.34
CA GLU A 21 0.36 7.32 26.26
C GLU A 21 0.88 6.66 24.98
N ILE A 22 1.52 7.42 24.07
CA ILE A 22 2.06 6.87 22.82
C ILE A 22 3.06 5.74 23.10
N GLU A 23 3.98 5.92 24.06
CA GLU A 23 4.95 4.89 24.44
C GLU A 23 4.29 3.68 25.11
N THR A 24 3.27 3.91 25.94
CA THR A 24 2.49 2.83 26.58
C THR A 24 1.83 1.94 25.53
N VAL A 25 1.22 2.54 24.49
CA VAL A 25 0.43 1.83 23.47
C VAL A 25 1.32 1.28 22.35
N TYR A 26 2.22 2.09 21.81
CA TYR A 26 2.99 1.80 20.60
C TYR A 26 4.50 1.55 20.83
N GLY A 27 5.00 1.76 22.06
CA GLY A 27 6.41 1.58 22.39
C GLY A 27 6.90 0.14 22.18
N VAL A 28 8.22 -0.03 22.09
CA VAL A 28 8.87 -1.32 21.79
C VAL A 28 8.54 -2.40 22.83
N SER A 29 8.35 -2.00 24.08
CA SER A 29 7.97 -2.87 25.21
C SER A 29 6.46 -3.01 25.40
N SER A 30 5.65 -2.42 24.52
CA SER A 30 4.19 -2.45 24.62
C SER A 30 3.68 -3.88 24.68
N ARG A 31 2.77 -4.12 25.62
CA ARG A 31 2.05 -5.38 25.78
C ARG A 31 0.79 -5.44 24.92
N PHE A 32 0.39 -4.32 24.31
CA PHE A 32 -0.76 -4.28 23.42
C PHE A 32 -0.45 -5.01 22.11
N TYR A 33 -1.52 -5.53 21.51
CA TYR A 33 -1.51 -6.20 20.21
C TYR A 33 -2.47 -5.45 19.28
N LYS A 34 -2.28 -5.62 17.97
CA LYS A 34 -3.27 -5.14 17.00
C LYS A 34 -4.64 -5.73 17.36
N SER A 35 -5.66 -4.88 17.26
CA SER A 35 -6.99 -5.24 17.73
C SER A 35 -7.62 -6.34 16.86
N ARG A 36 -8.73 -6.88 17.36
CA ARG A 36 -9.56 -7.85 16.62
C ARG A 36 -10.13 -7.31 15.32
N PHE A 37 -10.00 -6.01 15.06
CA PHE A 37 -10.34 -5.39 13.78
C PHE A 37 -9.71 -6.12 12.60
N PHE A 38 -8.49 -6.64 12.77
CA PHE A 38 -7.80 -7.39 11.72
C PHE A 38 -8.23 -8.87 11.62
N ASP A 39 -9.09 -9.39 12.52
CA ASP A 39 -9.65 -10.75 12.43
C ASP A 39 -10.56 -10.91 11.20
N SER A 40 -11.09 -9.81 10.64
CA SER A 40 -11.85 -9.84 9.38
C SER A 40 -10.98 -9.88 8.14
N ILE A 41 -9.66 -9.83 8.30
CA ILE A 41 -8.66 -10.15 7.27
C ILE A 41 -8.05 -11.50 7.67
N GLU A 42 -8.88 -12.53 7.69
CA GLU A 42 -8.42 -13.91 7.90
C GLU A 42 -8.26 -14.57 6.53
N PHE A 43 -7.00 -14.74 6.14
CA PHE A 43 -6.56 -15.67 5.10
C PHE A 43 -5.85 -16.83 5.86
N GLU A 44 -6.46 -17.99 6.13
CA GLU A 44 -6.60 -19.17 5.25
C GLU A 44 -7.29 -20.33 5.99
N ASP A 45 -7.72 -21.35 5.22
CA ASP A 45 -7.19 -22.71 5.46
C ASP A 45 -6.27 -23.21 4.31
N GLU A 46 -6.35 -22.69 3.06
CA GLU A 46 -5.31 -22.91 2.00
C GLU A 46 -5.10 -21.75 0.96
N GLY A 47 -5.55 -20.48 1.13
CA GLY A 47 -5.20 -19.32 0.22
C GLY A 47 -4.82 -17.90 0.80
N ILE A 48 -3.72 -17.25 0.40
CA ILE A 48 -3.13 -15.95 0.88
C ILE A 48 -2.52 -15.94 2.30
N VAL A 49 -1.23 -15.64 2.43
CA VAL A 49 -0.61 -15.40 3.75
C VAL A 49 -0.90 -13.96 4.19
N PRO A 50 -1.36 -13.70 5.43
CA PRO A 50 -1.56 -12.33 5.90
C PRO A 50 -0.24 -11.57 5.81
N ASP A 51 -0.29 -10.38 5.23
CA ASP A 51 0.90 -9.52 5.18
C ASP A 51 1.22 -8.95 6.59
N PRO A 52 2.44 -8.46 6.82
CA PRO A 52 2.84 -7.93 8.14
C PRO A 52 1.92 -6.83 8.68
N PHE A 53 1.22 -6.07 7.82
CA PHE A 53 0.30 -5.02 8.23
C PHE A 53 -0.84 -5.54 9.11
N THR A 54 -1.32 -6.75 8.87
CA THR A 54 -2.48 -7.31 9.58
C THR A 54 -2.09 -8.31 10.68
N MET A 55 -0.85 -8.81 10.66
CA MET A 55 -0.34 -9.77 11.65
C MET A 55 -0.42 -9.25 13.08
N LYS A 56 -1.04 -10.06 13.95
CA LYS A 56 -1.11 -9.84 15.41
C LYS A 56 0.02 -10.52 16.17
N ASP A 57 0.41 -11.73 15.76
CA ASP A 57 1.49 -12.46 16.44
C ASP A 57 2.83 -11.72 16.27
N LYS A 58 3.42 -11.30 17.39
CA LYS A 58 4.64 -10.48 17.38
C LYS A 58 5.85 -11.25 16.85
N ALA A 59 5.93 -12.56 17.09
CA ALA A 59 7.07 -13.37 16.64
C ALA A 59 7.05 -13.56 15.12
N MET A 60 5.89 -13.91 14.56
CA MET A 60 5.64 -14.04 13.13
C MET A 60 5.81 -12.69 12.41
N HIS A 61 5.23 -11.62 12.95
CA HIS A 61 5.42 -10.26 12.43
C HIS A 61 6.90 -9.89 12.38
N ASN A 62 7.64 -10.12 13.46
CA ASN A 62 9.08 -9.85 13.52
C ASN A 62 9.89 -10.73 12.57
N ARG A 63 9.48 -11.98 12.30
CA ARG A 63 10.11 -12.86 11.30
C ARG A 63 9.90 -12.29 9.90
N MET A 64 8.66 -12.01 9.52
CA MET A 64 8.32 -11.46 8.20
C MET A 64 9.01 -10.12 7.95
N LYS A 65 8.95 -9.21 8.93
CA LYS A 65 9.66 -7.92 8.86
C LYS A 65 11.17 -8.10 8.64
N ARG A 66 11.81 -9.04 9.35
CA ARG A 66 13.23 -9.34 9.15
C ARG A 66 13.51 -9.91 7.75
N GLY A 67 12.63 -10.73 7.22
CA GLY A 67 12.74 -11.28 5.86
C GLY A 67 12.71 -10.21 4.76
N ALA A 68 12.02 -9.09 4.98
CA ALA A 68 11.96 -7.96 4.04
C ALA A 68 12.88 -6.78 4.40
N ALA A 69 13.65 -6.87 5.49
CA ALA A 69 14.37 -5.73 6.05
C ALA A 69 15.44 -5.14 5.12
N ASN A 70 15.96 -5.89 4.16
CA ASN A 70 16.98 -5.43 3.20
C ASN A 70 16.40 -4.56 2.06
N ALA A 71 15.07 -4.47 1.95
CA ALA A 71 14.40 -3.73 0.89
C ALA A 71 14.10 -2.27 1.24
N TYR A 72 14.07 -1.95 2.53
CA TYR A 72 13.71 -0.62 3.06
C TYR A 72 14.84 0.35 3.43
N PRO A 73 16.13 -0.03 3.57
CA PRO A 73 17.18 0.93 3.91
C PRO A 73 17.34 2.01 2.83
N LEU A 74 17.77 3.22 3.21
CA LEU A 74 17.87 4.35 2.28
C LEU A 74 18.73 4.02 1.04
N ASN A 75 19.85 3.33 1.21
CA ASN A 75 20.71 2.90 0.10
C ASN A 75 20.04 1.88 -0.85
N ALA A 76 19.00 1.18 -0.38
CA ALA A 76 18.17 0.33 -1.22
C ALA A 76 17.16 1.18 -1.99
N LEU A 77 16.51 2.12 -1.32
CA LEU A 77 15.47 2.99 -1.88
C LEU A 77 16.00 3.95 -2.95
N VAL A 78 17.17 4.56 -2.75
CA VAL A 78 17.78 5.47 -3.75
C VAL A 78 18.01 4.77 -5.08
N LYS A 79 18.27 3.45 -5.08
CA LYS A 79 18.42 2.68 -6.33
C LYS A 79 17.12 2.49 -7.12
N LEU A 80 15.98 2.84 -6.53
CA LEU A 80 14.65 2.79 -7.16
C LEU A 80 14.26 4.13 -7.78
N GLU A 81 15.01 5.20 -7.52
CA GLU A 81 14.75 6.54 -8.04
C GLU A 81 14.55 6.57 -9.57
N PRO A 82 15.38 5.89 -10.40
CA PRO A 82 15.17 5.89 -11.85
C PRO A 82 13.86 5.23 -12.31
N LEU A 83 13.25 4.38 -11.47
CA LEU A 83 11.93 3.80 -11.74
C LEU A 83 10.84 4.82 -11.47
N VAL A 84 10.95 5.56 -10.38
CA VAL A 84 9.99 6.61 -9.99
C VAL A 84 10.10 7.82 -10.92
N GLU A 85 11.31 8.20 -11.34
CA GLU A 85 11.56 9.34 -12.23
C GLU A 85 10.81 9.20 -13.55
N LYS A 86 10.78 8.00 -14.14
CA LYS A 86 9.95 7.70 -15.33
C LYS A 86 8.46 7.96 -15.10
N VAL A 87 7.96 7.66 -13.91
CA VAL A 87 6.54 7.91 -13.55
C VAL A 87 6.33 9.41 -13.34
N VAL A 88 7.30 10.11 -12.73
CA VAL A 88 7.27 11.57 -12.57
C VAL A 88 7.24 12.27 -13.92
N ASP A 89 8.09 11.87 -14.87
CA ASP A 89 8.14 12.45 -16.22
C ASP A 89 6.79 12.34 -16.93
N ARG A 90 6.12 11.20 -16.78
CA ARG A 90 4.78 10.98 -17.35
C ARG A 90 3.73 11.89 -16.71
N LEU A 91 3.77 12.07 -15.38
CA LEU A 91 2.91 13.03 -14.70
C LEU A 91 3.18 14.45 -15.18
N MET A 92 4.45 14.86 -15.29
CA MET A 92 4.84 16.19 -15.74
C MET A 92 4.37 16.45 -17.17
N GLY A 93 4.54 15.50 -18.09
CA GLY A 93 4.03 15.64 -19.46
C GLY A 93 2.52 15.88 -19.52
N ILE A 94 1.74 15.14 -18.71
CA ILE A 94 0.28 15.34 -18.61
C ILE A 94 -0.07 16.75 -18.10
N LEU A 95 0.67 17.25 -17.11
CA LEU A 95 0.45 18.58 -16.55
C LEU A 95 0.86 19.68 -17.53
N GLU A 96 1.96 19.52 -18.25
CA GLU A 96 2.43 20.43 -19.29
C GLU A 96 1.43 20.52 -20.45
N GLU A 97 0.91 19.38 -20.93
CA GLU A 97 -0.14 19.33 -21.95
C GLU A 97 -1.45 20.00 -21.49
N ALA A 98 -1.79 19.87 -20.21
CA ALA A 98 -2.93 20.58 -19.64
C ALA A 98 -2.68 22.09 -19.62
N CYS A 99 -1.49 22.54 -19.20
CA CYS A 99 -1.12 23.96 -19.13
C CYS A 99 -0.99 24.62 -20.51
N ALA A 100 -0.54 23.89 -21.53
CA ALA A 100 -0.35 24.42 -22.89
C ALA A 100 -1.68 24.74 -23.60
N ARG A 101 -2.78 24.15 -23.16
CA ARG A 101 -4.12 24.39 -23.72
C ARG A 101 -4.73 25.67 -23.14
N PRO A 102 -5.27 26.60 -23.96
CA PRO A 102 -5.98 27.77 -23.44
C PRO A 102 -7.14 27.37 -22.52
N GLY A 103 -7.10 27.82 -21.27
CA GLY A 103 -8.10 27.44 -20.25
C GLY A 103 -8.02 25.96 -19.83
N GLY A 104 -6.89 25.30 -20.07
CA GLY A 104 -6.70 23.89 -19.77
C GLY A 104 -6.85 23.58 -18.29
N ARG A 105 -7.51 22.45 -18.02
CA ARG A 105 -7.81 21.96 -16.67
C ARG A 105 -7.50 20.47 -16.64
N CYS A 106 -6.97 19.99 -15.52
CA CYS A 106 -6.80 18.56 -15.27
C CYS A 106 -7.38 18.22 -13.88
N ASP A 107 -7.86 16.99 -13.74
CA ASP A 107 -8.20 16.44 -12.44
C ASP A 107 -6.91 15.98 -11.75
N LEU A 108 -6.27 16.91 -11.04
CA LEU A 108 -5.03 16.64 -10.33
C LEU A 108 -5.22 15.59 -9.23
N GLY A 109 -6.41 15.49 -8.64
CA GLY A 109 -6.74 14.44 -7.68
C GLY A 109 -6.59 13.06 -8.34
N ARG A 110 -7.25 12.85 -9.48
CA ARG A 110 -7.16 11.60 -10.25
C ARG A 110 -5.71 11.28 -10.64
N TYR A 111 -4.99 12.23 -11.25
CA TYR A 111 -3.63 11.98 -11.70
C TYR A 111 -2.64 11.71 -10.57
N LEU A 112 -2.74 12.37 -9.42
CA LEU A 112 -1.89 12.08 -8.26
C LEU A 112 -2.13 10.68 -7.67
N HIS A 113 -3.35 10.16 -7.80
CA HIS A 113 -3.66 8.79 -7.35
C HIS A 113 -3.17 7.76 -8.34
N HIS A 114 -3.33 7.99 -9.64
CA HIS A 114 -2.75 7.14 -10.67
C HIS A 114 -1.22 7.14 -10.59
N PHE A 115 -0.60 8.30 -10.38
CA PHE A 115 0.84 8.42 -10.10
C PHE A 115 1.27 7.56 -8.93
N ALA A 116 0.56 7.63 -7.79
CA ALA A 116 0.92 6.84 -6.61
C ALA A 116 0.78 5.32 -6.86
N MET A 117 -0.23 4.90 -7.63
CA MET A 117 -0.42 3.51 -8.05
C MET A 117 0.69 3.03 -8.98
N ASP A 118 1.04 3.82 -9.99
CA ASP A 118 2.13 3.50 -10.91
C ASP A 118 3.48 3.47 -10.19
N ALA A 119 3.76 4.47 -9.35
CA ALA A 119 5.01 4.54 -8.58
C ALA A 119 5.16 3.34 -7.63
N VAL A 120 4.11 2.95 -6.90
CA VAL A 120 4.20 1.79 -5.99
C VAL A 120 4.42 0.48 -6.76
N LEU A 121 3.81 0.31 -7.93
CA LEU A 121 4.04 -0.85 -8.78
C LEU A 121 5.47 -0.85 -9.34
N ALA A 122 5.93 0.29 -9.86
CA ALA A 122 7.27 0.46 -10.40
C ALA A 122 8.35 0.11 -9.37
N ILE A 123 8.27 0.63 -8.15
CA ILE A 123 9.26 0.28 -7.10
C ILE A 123 9.13 -1.19 -6.64
N THR A 124 7.92 -1.76 -6.71
CA THR A 124 7.67 -3.13 -6.26
C THR A 124 8.21 -4.16 -7.24
N PHE A 125 7.90 -3.98 -8.52
CA PHE A 125 8.09 -4.98 -9.58
C PHE A 125 9.09 -4.57 -10.66
N GLY A 126 9.45 -3.29 -10.74
CA GLY A 126 10.27 -2.73 -11.83
C GLY A 126 9.46 -2.29 -13.04
N ASP A 127 8.13 -2.42 -12.97
CA ASP A 127 7.18 -2.10 -14.02
C ASP A 127 5.85 -1.66 -13.40
N ASP A 128 5.03 -0.95 -14.16
CA ASP A 128 3.76 -0.38 -13.71
C ASP A 128 2.60 -0.69 -14.68
N LEU A 129 1.39 -0.27 -14.34
CA LEU A 129 0.20 -0.51 -15.18
C LEU A 129 -0.19 0.70 -16.04
N ARG A 130 0.61 1.78 -15.98
CA ARG A 130 0.39 3.03 -16.69
C ARG A 130 -1.01 3.59 -16.48
N PHE A 131 -1.47 3.63 -15.22
CA PHE A 131 -2.79 4.15 -14.86
C PHE A 131 -2.99 5.59 -15.32
N MET A 132 -1.93 6.40 -15.38
CA MET A 132 -2.05 7.79 -15.83
C MET A 132 -2.44 7.90 -17.31
N GLU A 133 -1.91 7.02 -18.16
CA GLU A 133 -2.16 7.04 -19.60
C GLU A 133 -3.37 6.20 -20.00
N ASN A 134 -3.48 5.00 -19.44
CA ASN A 134 -4.53 4.02 -19.80
C ASN A 134 -5.82 4.26 -19.02
N GLY A 135 -5.77 5.01 -17.91
CA GLY A 135 -6.88 5.10 -16.96
C GLY A 135 -7.00 3.83 -16.11
N ASP A 136 -8.17 3.65 -15.51
CA ASP A 136 -8.46 2.53 -14.61
C ASP A 136 -9.33 1.46 -15.29
N ASP A 137 -8.86 0.93 -16.42
CA ASP A 137 -9.57 -0.13 -17.15
C ASP A 137 -9.78 -1.39 -16.29
N ALA A 138 -8.90 -1.62 -15.30
CA ALA A 138 -8.98 -2.72 -14.36
C ALA A 138 -9.92 -2.47 -13.16
N SER A 139 -10.51 -1.27 -13.06
CA SER A 139 -11.31 -0.82 -11.90
C SER A 139 -10.61 -1.05 -10.55
N MET A 140 -9.28 -0.94 -10.52
CA MET A 140 -8.43 -1.27 -9.38
C MET A 140 -8.62 -0.26 -8.23
N PRO A 141 -8.35 1.06 -8.39
CA PRO A 141 -8.76 2.11 -7.45
C PRO A 141 -10.18 1.97 -6.91
N LYS A 142 -11.18 1.77 -7.78
CA LYS A 142 -12.57 1.62 -7.33
C LYS A 142 -12.74 0.40 -6.43
N SER A 143 -12.20 -0.73 -6.84
CA SER A 143 -12.38 -1.98 -6.09
C SER A 143 -11.58 -1.99 -4.79
N MET A 144 -10.45 -1.28 -4.74
CA MET A 144 -9.72 -1.00 -3.52
C MET A 144 -10.58 -0.18 -2.55
N HIS A 145 -11.22 0.88 -3.05
CA HIS A 145 -12.12 1.70 -2.25
C HIS A 145 -13.29 0.88 -1.67
N ASP A 146 -13.98 0.10 -2.51
CA ASP A 146 -15.10 -0.76 -2.08
C ASP A 146 -14.63 -1.79 -1.03
N TYR A 147 -13.45 -2.39 -1.23
CA TYR A 147 -12.82 -3.29 -0.27
C TYR A 147 -12.53 -2.61 1.08
N MET A 148 -11.99 -1.38 1.06
CA MET A 148 -11.70 -0.61 2.28
C MET A 148 -12.98 -0.17 3.01
N VAL A 149 -14.04 0.19 2.29
CA VAL A 149 -15.35 0.51 2.90
C VAL A 149 -15.94 -0.72 3.59
N TYR A 150 -15.93 -1.87 2.91
CA TYR A 150 -16.35 -3.12 3.52
C TYR A 150 -15.53 -3.42 4.78
N PHE A 151 -14.20 -3.37 4.67
CA PHE A 151 -13.28 -3.66 5.77
C PHE A 151 -13.46 -2.72 6.96
N ALA A 152 -13.67 -1.43 6.73
CA ALA A 152 -13.92 -0.44 7.78
C ALA A 152 -15.16 -0.77 8.62
N VAL A 153 -16.20 -1.34 7.99
CA VAL A 153 -17.44 -1.76 8.65
C VAL A 153 -17.27 -3.11 9.34
N VAL A 154 -16.80 -4.14 8.63
CA VAL A 154 -16.69 -5.49 9.22
C VAL A 154 -15.62 -5.59 10.29
N GLY A 155 -14.58 -4.77 10.23
CA GLY A 155 -13.56 -4.73 11.28
C GLY A 155 -14.11 -4.26 12.63
N GLN A 156 -15.22 -3.53 12.68
CA GLN A 156 -15.88 -3.19 13.96
C GLN A 156 -16.57 -4.40 14.59
N VAL A 157 -17.06 -5.34 13.78
CA VAL A 157 -17.72 -6.57 14.21
C VAL A 157 -17.17 -7.76 13.41
N PRO A 158 -15.95 -8.25 13.72
CA PRO A 158 -15.25 -9.19 12.84
C PRO A 158 -16.00 -10.50 12.55
N ARG A 159 -16.86 -10.94 13.49
CA ARG A 159 -17.72 -12.12 13.29
C ARG A 159 -18.67 -11.97 12.09
N MET A 160 -19.02 -10.74 11.73
CA MET A 160 -19.86 -10.43 10.58
C MET A 160 -19.18 -10.82 9.26
N HIS A 161 -17.85 -10.76 9.18
CA HIS A 161 -17.12 -11.19 7.98
C HIS A 161 -17.42 -12.65 7.63
N LYS A 162 -17.45 -13.57 8.61
CA LYS A 162 -17.75 -15.00 8.41
C LYS A 162 -19.18 -15.25 7.89
N ALA A 163 -20.11 -14.36 8.20
CA ALA A 163 -21.49 -14.42 7.72
C ALA A 163 -21.69 -13.71 6.37
N LEU A 164 -20.79 -12.79 6.00
CA LEU A 164 -20.82 -12.00 4.77
C LEU A 164 -19.81 -12.54 3.73
N ALA A 165 -18.84 -11.73 3.30
CA ALA A 165 -17.91 -12.08 2.22
C ALA A 165 -16.97 -13.26 2.56
N GLY A 166 -16.81 -13.59 3.84
CA GLY A 166 -16.07 -14.79 4.27
C GLY A 166 -16.87 -16.09 4.05
N ASN A 167 -18.17 -16.01 3.80
CA ASN A 167 -18.98 -17.16 3.41
C ASN A 167 -18.87 -17.37 1.89
N LYS A 168 -18.10 -18.38 1.48
CA LYS A 168 -17.83 -18.71 0.07
C LYS A 168 -19.10 -18.94 -0.78
N ILE A 169 -20.20 -19.41 -0.17
CA ILE A 169 -21.47 -19.62 -0.88
C ILE A 169 -22.12 -18.26 -1.15
N LEU A 170 -22.21 -17.41 -0.13
CA LEU A 170 -22.79 -16.08 -0.27
C LEU A 170 -21.94 -15.21 -1.21
N ALA A 171 -20.62 -15.20 -1.06
CA ALA A 171 -19.70 -14.45 -1.90
C ALA A 171 -19.89 -14.76 -3.40
N LYS A 172 -20.02 -16.06 -3.74
CA LYS A 172 -20.33 -16.49 -5.11
C LYS A 172 -21.73 -16.09 -5.58
N LEU A 173 -22.73 -16.15 -4.71
CA LEU A 173 -24.12 -15.81 -5.06
C LEU A 173 -24.31 -14.32 -5.34
N VAL A 174 -23.58 -13.45 -4.66
CA VAL A 174 -23.69 -11.99 -4.83
C VAL A 174 -22.65 -11.41 -5.79
N ASN A 175 -21.88 -12.26 -6.51
CA ASN A 175 -20.71 -11.85 -7.30
C ASN A 175 -19.79 -10.90 -6.51
N SER A 176 -19.71 -11.12 -5.19
CA SER A 176 -18.84 -10.39 -4.26
C SER A 176 -17.46 -11.05 -4.20
N ASP A 177 -17.06 -11.76 -5.26
CA ASP A 177 -15.68 -12.19 -5.40
C ASP A 177 -14.82 -10.96 -5.12
N SER A 178 -13.82 -11.15 -4.26
CA SER A 178 -12.92 -10.12 -3.78
C SER A 178 -12.04 -9.67 -4.94
N ALA A 179 -12.65 -9.03 -5.92
CA ALA A 179 -12.10 -8.85 -7.25
C ALA A 179 -10.83 -8.00 -7.18
N PHE A 180 -10.76 -7.11 -6.18
CA PHE A 180 -9.54 -6.41 -5.82
C PHE A 180 -8.42 -7.37 -5.38
N VAL A 181 -8.68 -8.19 -4.36
CA VAL A 181 -7.67 -9.12 -3.82
C VAL A 181 -7.20 -10.10 -4.90
N GLU A 182 -8.12 -10.67 -5.66
CA GLU A 182 -7.80 -11.59 -6.75
C GLU A 182 -6.96 -10.91 -7.84
N ARG A 183 -7.31 -9.68 -8.25
CA ARG A 183 -6.52 -8.94 -9.24
C ARG A 183 -5.12 -8.60 -8.74
N VAL A 184 -4.98 -8.09 -7.51
CA VAL A 184 -3.66 -7.77 -6.94
C VAL A 184 -2.81 -9.02 -6.78
N MET A 185 -3.42 -10.16 -6.40
CA MET A 185 -2.74 -11.44 -6.35
C MET A 185 -2.32 -11.94 -7.74
N ALA A 186 -3.20 -11.84 -8.74
CA ALA A 186 -2.86 -12.21 -10.11
C ALA A 186 -1.69 -11.38 -10.65
N ILE A 187 -1.69 -10.07 -10.40
CA ILE A 187 -0.56 -9.17 -10.73
C ILE A 187 0.71 -9.63 -9.99
N SER A 188 0.61 -9.86 -8.68
CA SER A 188 1.76 -10.28 -7.86
C SER A 188 2.36 -11.59 -8.36
N THR A 189 1.53 -12.59 -8.66
CA THR A 189 1.96 -13.89 -9.19
C THR A 189 2.58 -13.75 -10.58
N ALA A 190 1.95 -12.99 -11.48
CA ALA A 190 2.48 -12.79 -12.83
C ALA A 190 3.85 -12.08 -12.79
N LYS A 191 3.96 -10.99 -12.01
CA LYS A 191 5.21 -10.24 -11.85
C LYS A 191 6.30 -11.02 -11.10
N MET A 192 5.92 -11.90 -10.18
CA MET A 192 6.85 -12.85 -9.55
C MET A 192 7.42 -13.84 -10.55
N ALA A 193 6.59 -14.45 -11.40
CA ALA A 193 7.04 -15.37 -12.43
C ALA A 193 7.98 -14.69 -13.45
N GLU A 194 7.66 -13.46 -13.86
CA GLU A 194 8.52 -12.63 -14.73
C GLU A 194 9.88 -12.35 -14.07
N ASN A 195 9.89 -11.84 -12.84
CA ASN A 195 11.13 -11.50 -12.12
C ASN A 195 12.02 -12.71 -11.84
N LEU A 196 11.44 -13.89 -11.61
CA LEU A 196 12.20 -15.14 -11.43
C LEU A 196 12.94 -15.55 -12.71
N ARG A 197 12.33 -15.36 -13.88
CA ARG A 197 12.98 -15.60 -15.18
C ARG A 197 14.10 -14.58 -15.41
N ASP A 198 13.81 -13.31 -15.20
CA ASP A 198 14.78 -12.22 -15.34
C ASP A 198 15.98 -12.35 -14.40
N LEU A 199 15.78 -12.89 -13.19
CA LEU A 199 16.87 -13.16 -12.25
C LEU A 199 17.86 -14.22 -12.80
N ALA A 200 17.37 -15.18 -13.58
CA ALA A 200 18.22 -16.19 -14.21
C ALA A 200 18.98 -15.64 -15.43
N GLU A 201 18.39 -14.67 -16.14
CA GLU A 201 18.90 -14.21 -17.45
C GLU A 201 19.64 -12.87 -17.39
N ASN A 202 19.31 -11.97 -16.45
CA ASN A 202 19.83 -10.61 -16.40
C ASN A 202 20.21 -10.18 -14.99
N SER A 203 21.50 -10.33 -14.65
CA SER A 203 22.07 -9.93 -13.36
C SER A 203 22.07 -8.41 -13.11
N HIS A 204 21.93 -7.59 -14.15
CA HIS A 204 22.03 -6.12 -14.09
C HIS A 204 20.70 -5.38 -13.95
N ALA A 205 19.55 -6.09 -13.96
CA ALA A 205 18.26 -5.43 -13.83
C ALA A 205 18.11 -4.67 -12.48
N PRO A 206 17.30 -3.60 -12.43
CA PRO A 206 17.07 -2.82 -11.21
C PRO A 206 16.71 -3.71 -10.02
N CYS A 207 17.33 -3.44 -8.87
CA CYS A 207 17.09 -4.21 -7.65
C CYS A 207 15.82 -3.71 -6.94
N THR A 208 14.67 -4.07 -7.51
CA THR A 208 13.31 -3.76 -7.05
C THR A 208 13.03 -4.37 -5.67
N PHE A 209 11.93 -3.97 -5.04
CA PHE A 209 11.49 -4.58 -3.77
C PHE A 209 11.35 -6.10 -3.89
N LEU A 210 10.59 -6.59 -4.89
CA LEU A 210 10.40 -8.01 -5.13
C LEU A 210 11.73 -8.72 -5.37
N ARG A 211 12.59 -8.16 -6.24
CA ARG A 211 13.89 -8.77 -6.57
C ARG A 211 14.77 -8.93 -5.33
N ARG A 212 14.72 -7.98 -4.38
CA ARG A 212 15.45 -8.10 -3.09
C ARG A 212 14.92 -9.22 -2.21
N LEU A 213 13.60 -9.43 -2.18
CA LEU A 213 13.01 -10.53 -1.43
C LEU A 213 13.40 -11.88 -2.04
N LEU A 214 13.35 -11.99 -3.37
CA LEU A 214 13.77 -13.19 -4.10
C LEU A 214 15.26 -13.49 -3.90
N LEU A 215 16.13 -12.48 -3.95
CA LEU A 215 17.56 -12.65 -3.66
C LEU A 215 17.82 -13.07 -2.20
N ASN A 216 17.07 -12.51 -1.24
CA ASN A 216 17.16 -12.94 0.16
C ASN A 216 16.70 -14.39 0.34
N GLN A 217 15.61 -14.78 -0.33
CA GLN A 217 15.12 -16.15 -0.34
C GLN A 217 16.14 -17.13 -0.96
N GLN A 218 16.81 -16.76 -2.06
CA GLN A 218 17.88 -17.58 -2.65
C GLN A 218 19.06 -17.80 -1.69
N GLN A 219 19.44 -16.76 -0.93
CA GLN A 219 20.52 -16.85 0.06
C GLN A 219 20.10 -17.62 1.33
N ASN A 220 18.85 -17.45 1.75
CA ASN A 220 18.29 -18.12 2.91
C ASN A 220 16.84 -18.54 2.63
N PRO A 221 16.61 -19.79 2.15
CA PRO A 221 15.27 -20.27 1.82
C PRO A 221 14.30 -20.31 3.00
N LYS A 222 14.80 -20.21 4.25
CA LYS A 222 13.96 -20.14 5.47
C LYS A 222 13.53 -18.71 5.82
N SER A 223 14.05 -17.69 5.13
CA SER A 223 13.74 -16.28 5.38
C SER A 223 12.26 -15.98 5.10
N LEU A 224 11.83 -16.20 3.86
CA LEU A 224 10.46 -16.04 3.37
C LEU A 224 10.13 -17.19 2.41
N THR A 225 8.91 -17.73 2.51
CA THR A 225 8.32 -18.61 1.48
C THR A 225 7.83 -17.80 0.29
N GLU A 226 7.57 -18.45 -0.86
CA GLU A 226 7.00 -17.77 -2.03
C GLU A 226 5.66 -17.09 -1.75
N ARG A 227 4.81 -17.72 -0.92
CA ARG A 227 3.54 -17.14 -0.48
C ARG A 227 3.76 -15.91 0.39
N GLU A 228 4.77 -15.93 1.26
CA GLU A 228 5.15 -14.79 2.09
C GLU A 228 5.74 -13.63 1.27
N VAL A 229 6.51 -13.93 0.20
CA VAL A 229 6.95 -12.92 -0.77
C VAL A 229 5.74 -12.27 -1.46
N SER A 230 4.77 -13.08 -1.91
CA SER A 230 3.53 -12.59 -2.51
C SER A 230 2.70 -11.74 -1.53
N ALA A 231 2.66 -12.12 -0.25
CA ALA A 231 2.01 -11.34 0.79
C ALA A 231 2.68 -9.97 0.99
N HIS A 232 4.02 -9.92 0.96
CA HIS A 232 4.75 -8.66 1.03
C HIS A 232 4.47 -7.74 -0.17
N THR A 233 4.44 -8.28 -1.39
CA THR A 233 4.13 -7.46 -2.58
C THR A 233 2.68 -6.97 -2.58
N PHE A 234 1.74 -7.83 -2.17
CA PHE A 234 0.34 -7.45 -1.95
C PHE A 234 0.23 -6.31 -0.92
N GLY A 235 0.88 -6.44 0.23
CA GLY A 235 0.91 -5.42 1.28
C GLY A 235 1.48 -4.09 0.77
N ASN A 236 2.55 -4.13 -0.05
CA ASN A 236 3.16 -2.92 -0.58
C ASN A 236 2.21 -2.14 -1.51
N ILE A 237 1.52 -2.84 -2.43
CA ILE A 237 0.57 -2.23 -3.36
C ILE A 237 -0.63 -1.63 -2.60
N THR A 238 -1.20 -2.42 -1.69
CA THR A 238 -2.41 -2.02 -0.93
C THR A 238 -2.14 -0.90 0.07
N ALA A 239 -0.98 -0.89 0.73
CA ALA A 239 -0.65 0.17 1.69
C ALA A 239 -0.09 1.42 1.00
N GLY A 240 0.66 1.26 -0.10
CA GLY A 240 1.45 2.34 -0.70
C GLY A 240 0.67 3.28 -1.63
N GLY A 241 -0.30 2.77 -2.40
CA GLY A 241 -1.02 3.56 -3.41
C GLY A 241 -1.88 4.67 -2.78
N ASP A 242 -2.90 4.29 -2.01
CA ASP A 242 -3.89 5.24 -1.46
C ASP A 242 -3.28 6.23 -0.45
N THR A 243 -2.41 5.76 0.44
CA THR A 243 -1.81 6.63 1.48
C THR A 243 -0.92 7.71 0.86
N THR A 244 -0.10 7.35 -0.13
CA THR A 244 0.73 8.28 -0.89
C THR A 244 -0.13 9.25 -1.69
N ALA A 245 -1.18 8.76 -2.35
CA ALA A 245 -2.11 9.62 -3.09
C ALA A 245 -2.77 10.66 -2.18
N ILE A 246 -3.25 10.26 -1.00
CA ILE A 246 -3.84 11.16 -0.01
C ILE A 246 -2.81 12.19 0.47
N ALA A 247 -1.57 11.77 0.77
CA ALA A 247 -0.51 12.67 1.18
C ALA A 247 -0.20 13.70 0.10
N LEU A 248 0.02 13.28 -1.15
CA LEU A 248 0.30 14.16 -2.28
C LEU A 248 -0.84 15.16 -2.51
N ARG A 249 -2.09 14.69 -2.56
CA ARG A 249 -3.28 15.56 -2.71
C ARG A 249 -3.35 16.58 -1.57
N SER A 250 -3.09 16.16 -0.34
CA SER A 250 -3.10 17.03 0.85
C SER A 250 -1.99 18.08 0.79
N ILE A 251 -0.78 17.69 0.40
CA ILE A 251 0.35 18.62 0.23
C ILE A 251 0.00 19.68 -0.80
N ILE A 252 -0.47 19.25 -1.98
CA ILE A 252 -0.79 20.17 -3.07
C ILE A 252 -1.93 21.11 -2.70
N ILE A 253 -3.04 20.61 -2.14
CA ILE A 253 -4.16 21.48 -1.76
C ILE A 253 -3.76 22.48 -0.67
N HIS A 254 -2.90 22.09 0.27
CA HIS A 254 -2.39 23.01 1.29
C HIS A 254 -1.43 24.04 0.67
N LEU A 255 -0.53 23.66 -0.23
CA LEU A 255 0.35 24.61 -0.91
C LEU A 255 -0.44 25.64 -1.74
N LEU A 256 -1.43 25.19 -2.51
CA LEU A 256 -2.26 26.06 -3.34
C LEU A 256 -3.10 27.05 -2.52
N ASN A 257 -3.49 26.67 -1.30
CA ASN A 257 -4.25 27.54 -0.38
C ASN A 257 -3.36 28.41 0.52
N HIS A 258 -2.03 28.20 0.54
CA HIS A 258 -1.10 28.94 1.40
C HIS A 258 0.06 29.55 0.59
N PRO A 259 -0.14 30.71 -0.04
CA PRO A 259 0.84 31.31 -0.97
C PRO A 259 2.25 31.49 -0.38
N ARG A 260 2.37 31.79 0.92
CA ARG A 260 3.67 31.93 1.58
C ARG A 260 4.47 30.61 1.57
N ALA A 261 3.80 29.49 1.84
CA ALA A 261 4.43 28.18 1.83
C ALA A 261 4.80 27.77 0.40
N TYR A 262 3.90 28.01 -0.57
CA TYR A 262 4.16 27.75 -1.99
C TYR A 262 5.37 28.53 -2.51
N ILE A 263 5.43 29.84 -2.29
CA ILE A 263 6.55 30.69 -2.74
C ILE A 263 7.87 30.23 -2.12
N ARG A 264 7.85 29.87 -0.83
CA ARG A 264 9.04 29.37 -0.14
C ARG A 264 9.53 28.05 -0.76
N LEU A 265 8.64 27.08 -0.96
CA LEU A 265 8.98 25.80 -1.59
C LEU A 265 9.54 25.99 -3.00
N CYS A 266 8.91 26.84 -3.82
CA CYS A 266 9.42 27.14 -5.17
C CYS A 266 10.80 27.80 -5.15
N ARG A 267 11.15 28.53 -4.09
CA ARG A 267 12.50 29.08 -3.92
C ARG A 267 13.48 27.96 -3.56
N GLU A 268 13.16 27.15 -2.55
CA GLU A 268 13.99 26.05 -2.08
C GLU A 268 14.31 25.03 -3.20
N ILE A 269 13.40 24.80 -4.14
CA ILE A 269 13.63 23.89 -5.29
C ILE A 269 14.56 24.50 -6.36
N ARG A 270 14.63 25.85 -6.47
CA ARG A 270 15.42 26.54 -7.50
C ARG A 270 16.83 26.92 -7.06
N GLU A 271 17.06 26.87 -5.75
CA GLU A 271 18.39 27.01 -5.13
C GLU A 271 19.21 25.72 -5.34
#